data_AF-A0A256ZMH3-F1
#
_entry.id   AF-A0A256ZMH3-F1
#
_cell.length_a   1.000
_cell.length_b   1.000
_cell.length_c   1.000
_cell.angle_alpha   90.00
_cell.angle_beta   90.00
_cell.angle_gamma   90.00
#
_symmetry.space_group_name_H-M   'P 1'
#
loop_
_entity.id
_entity.type
_entity.pdbx_description
1 polymer ?
#
loop_
_entity_poly.entity_id
_entity_poly.type
_entity_poly.pdbx_seq_one_letter_code
_entity_poly.pdbx_strand_id
1 'polypeptide(L)'
;MSSRNRKSDFREFILMCLLKLEPLSYEQLWRKFMQMTSSLVLGSQYFEEWGERFGDKVEEFITSLGFKAREKPRRRRKIRKRKEGMVEEDFQRDIRELIREGLIQEAGGGKYQLTDEGRLKAEEHKNNMEKGAHVFRTQIVSPTAAARNTIIVDFILAVLKLTAGFISGSIALIADGADAAADTFSALIVWVGMKVGKDHIGALVIILMMFLTGASIGFESLTKLAEALTAGIEPMKQPYLVIVVESVALIAAVILMVYQRYVGKHHGSLTLISQSIDSRNHIYVALAVITGAGFSLLGVCFIDALIGAYIAVKILQDAFELLQGALSSMQGEETDFSKYNIPLEGHYHGYRIESFRNWILYTMREDGLKTREELIKSLEEVYRPEYVPILSEFSFSLGEGFDFRKEFDELVKPLTEKKYISRRGEEYALTREGGERIHRVLENLKFHTNK
;
A
#
# COMPACT_ATOMS: atom_id res chain seq x y z
N MET A 1 -37.20 -5.24 -20.97
CA MET A 1 -37.13 -3.79 -20.69
C MET A 1 -36.10 -3.54 -19.61
N SER A 2 -35.19 -2.59 -19.87
CA SER A 2 -34.08 -2.09 -19.04
C SER A 2 -32.93 -3.07 -18.75
N SER A 3 -32.11 -3.32 -19.77
CA SER A 3 -30.69 -3.62 -19.54
C SER A 3 -30.06 -2.37 -18.92
N ARG A 4 -29.79 -2.40 -17.61
CA ARG A 4 -28.95 -1.39 -16.96
C ARG A 4 -27.64 -1.30 -17.73
N ASN A 5 -27.48 -0.19 -18.47
CA ASN A 5 -26.21 0.28 -19.01
C ASN A 5 -25.19 0.27 -17.88
N ARG A 6 -24.31 -0.74 -17.87
CA ARG A 6 -23.03 -0.63 -17.19
C ARG A 6 -22.25 0.34 -18.10
N LYS A 7 -22.32 1.65 -17.81
CA LYS A 7 -21.51 2.66 -18.49
C LYS A 7 -20.07 2.14 -18.46
N SER A 8 -19.47 1.97 -19.63
CA SER A 8 -18.10 1.49 -19.73
C SER A 8 -17.14 2.55 -19.19
N ASP A 9 -16.17 2.13 -18.37
CA ASP A 9 -15.20 3.01 -17.68
C ASP A 9 -14.32 3.81 -18.65
N PHE A 10 -14.23 3.45 -19.94
CA PHE A 10 -13.38 4.14 -20.90
C PHE A 10 -13.94 5.46 -21.40
N ARG A 11 -15.26 5.67 -21.31
CA ARG A 11 -15.90 6.88 -21.85
C ARG A 11 -15.41 8.14 -21.15
N GLU A 12 -15.38 8.13 -19.82
CA GLU A 12 -14.90 9.25 -19.01
C GLU A 12 -13.42 9.52 -19.28
N PHE A 13 -12.62 8.45 -19.38
CA PHE A 13 -11.21 8.52 -19.74
C PHE A 13 -10.99 9.21 -21.09
N ILE A 14 -11.69 8.77 -22.15
CA ILE A 14 -11.55 9.32 -23.51
C ILE A 14 -11.91 10.81 -23.51
N LEU A 15 -13.04 11.19 -22.91
CA LEU A 15 -13.49 12.59 -22.84
C LEU A 15 -12.47 13.48 -22.13
N MET A 16 -11.92 13.02 -20.98
CA MET A 16 -10.91 13.79 -20.24
C MET A 16 -9.59 13.89 -20.99
N CYS A 17 -9.16 12.84 -21.71
CA CYS A 17 -7.97 12.92 -22.58
C CYS A 17 -8.14 13.96 -23.69
N LEU A 18 -9.28 13.97 -24.37
CA LEU A 18 -9.57 14.93 -25.43
C LEU A 18 -9.68 16.36 -24.87
N LEU A 19 -10.26 16.55 -23.68
CA LEU A 19 -10.37 17.87 -23.04
C LEU A 19 -9.02 18.58 -22.88
N LYS A 20 -7.94 17.81 -22.66
CA LYS A 20 -6.60 18.36 -22.45
C LYS A 20 -5.72 18.35 -23.69
N LEU A 21 -5.90 17.39 -24.59
CA LEU A 21 -4.91 17.07 -25.62
C LEU A 21 -5.51 16.90 -27.01
N GLU A 22 -6.78 17.28 -27.23
CA GLU A 22 -7.37 17.25 -28.56
C GLU A 22 -6.60 18.12 -29.57
N PRO A 23 -6.57 17.71 -30.86
CA PRO A 23 -7.19 16.49 -31.41
C PRO A 23 -6.28 15.25 -31.28
N LEU A 24 -6.87 14.10 -30.91
CA LEU A 24 -6.15 12.81 -30.74
C LEU A 24 -6.65 11.74 -31.73
N SER A 25 -5.75 10.94 -32.28
CA SER A 25 -6.12 9.72 -33.03
C SER A 25 -6.51 8.57 -32.10
N TYR A 26 -7.15 7.54 -32.66
CA TYR A 26 -7.42 6.28 -31.96
C TYR A 26 -6.17 5.72 -31.28
N GLU A 27 -5.06 5.64 -32.03
CA GLU A 27 -3.77 5.13 -31.52
C GLU A 27 -3.25 5.95 -30.34
N GLN A 28 -3.42 7.27 -30.36
CA GLN A 28 -3.00 8.13 -29.26
C GLN A 28 -3.87 7.96 -28.02
N LEU A 29 -5.20 7.82 -28.19
CA LEU A 29 -6.13 7.55 -27.09
C LEU A 29 -5.89 6.17 -26.47
N TRP A 30 -5.74 5.15 -27.30
CA TRP A 30 -5.43 3.79 -26.87
C TRP A 30 -4.10 3.72 -26.15
N ARG A 31 -3.06 4.40 -26.67
CA ARG A 31 -1.75 4.50 -26.01
C ARG A 31 -1.86 5.13 -24.63
N LYS A 32 -2.62 6.21 -24.45
CA LYS A 32 -2.84 6.82 -23.13
C LYS A 32 -3.55 5.88 -22.16
N PHE A 33 -4.52 5.13 -22.65
CA PHE A 33 -5.19 4.11 -21.85
C PHE A 33 -4.22 3.00 -21.43
N MET A 34 -3.35 2.57 -22.36
CA MET A 34 -2.28 1.62 -22.06
C MET A 34 -1.24 2.19 -21.09
N GLN A 35 -0.93 3.49 -21.13
CA GLN A 35 -0.07 4.15 -20.12
C GLN A 35 -0.69 4.12 -18.72
N MET A 36 -2.00 4.39 -18.61
CA MET A 36 -2.73 4.32 -17.35
C MET A 36 -2.74 2.88 -16.80
N THR A 37 -3.06 1.90 -17.64
CA THR A 37 -3.13 0.50 -17.20
C THR A 37 -1.74 -0.11 -16.97
N SER A 38 -0.74 0.23 -17.78
CA SER A 38 0.63 -0.26 -17.57
C SER A 38 1.21 0.24 -16.25
N SER A 39 1.04 1.53 -15.94
CA SER A 39 1.49 2.09 -14.64
C SER A 39 0.74 1.49 -13.44
N LEU A 40 -0.56 1.19 -13.57
CA LEU A 40 -1.35 0.61 -12.48
C LEU A 40 -1.26 -0.93 -12.37
N VAL A 41 -0.95 -1.64 -13.46
CA VAL A 41 -1.15 -3.11 -13.56
C VAL A 41 0.17 -3.86 -13.84
N LEU A 42 1.17 -3.30 -14.54
CA LEU A 42 2.40 -4.06 -14.87
C LEU A 42 3.30 -4.39 -13.67
N GLY A 43 3.08 -3.80 -12.50
CA GLY A 43 3.72 -4.25 -11.27
C GLY A 43 2.78 -4.96 -10.29
N SER A 44 1.45 -4.98 -10.51
CA SER A 44 0.49 -5.53 -9.53
C SER A 44 0.67 -7.04 -9.34
N GLN A 45 1.26 -7.73 -10.32
CA GLN A 45 1.64 -9.14 -10.25
C GLN A 45 2.64 -9.43 -9.10
N TYR A 46 3.51 -8.48 -8.75
CA TYR A 46 4.43 -8.64 -7.61
C TYR A 46 3.69 -8.62 -6.28
N PHE A 47 2.58 -7.87 -6.18
CA PHE A 47 1.76 -7.79 -4.98
C PHE A 47 0.95 -9.06 -4.77
N GLU A 48 0.49 -9.72 -5.84
CA GLU A 48 -0.15 -11.04 -5.77
C GLU A 48 0.84 -12.17 -5.49
N GLU A 49 1.99 -12.23 -6.16
CA GLU A 49 3.02 -13.24 -5.88
C GLU A 49 3.55 -13.10 -4.43
N TRP A 50 3.60 -11.88 -3.90
CA TRP A 50 3.92 -11.63 -2.51
C TRP A 50 2.76 -11.99 -1.57
N GLY A 51 1.52 -11.65 -1.89
CA GLY A 51 0.34 -12.03 -1.11
C GLY A 51 0.14 -13.56 -1.06
N GLU A 52 0.44 -14.27 -2.15
CA GLU A 52 0.49 -15.72 -2.21
C GLU A 52 1.68 -16.26 -1.38
N ARG A 53 2.91 -15.73 -1.52
CA ARG A 53 4.06 -16.17 -0.71
C ARG A 53 3.94 -15.87 0.79
N PHE A 54 3.32 -14.75 1.15
CA PHE A 54 3.03 -14.37 2.53
C PHE A 54 1.92 -15.26 3.09
N GLY A 55 0.86 -15.47 2.32
CA GLY A 55 -0.19 -16.43 2.63
C GLY A 55 0.35 -17.85 2.82
N ASP A 56 1.24 -18.30 1.93
CA ASP A 56 1.86 -19.63 1.98
C ASP A 56 2.80 -19.76 3.20
N LYS A 57 3.60 -18.74 3.54
CA LYS A 57 4.43 -18.74 4.76
C LYS A 57 3.61 -18.72 6.03
N VAL A 58 2.51 -17.98 6.04
CA VAL A 58 1.55 -17.94 7.16
C VAL A 58 0.83 -19.30 7.26
N GLU A 59 0.48 -19.93 6.15
CA GLU A 59 -0.15 -21.26 6.11
C GLU A 59 0.83 -22.37 6.55
N GLU A 60 2.09 -22.29 6.15
CA GLU A 60 3.17 -23.19 6.58
C GLU A 60 3.45 -23.04 8.08
N PHE A 61 3.45 -21.81 8.60
CA PHE A 61 3.53 -21.50 10.03
C PHE A 61 2.30 -22.02 10.81
N ILE A 62 1.08 -21.78 10.32
CA ILE A 62 -0.17 -22.28 10.94
C ILE A 62 -0.23 -23.81 10.93
N THR A 63 0.23 -24.44 9.85
CA THR A 63 0.31 -25.90 9.74
C THR A 63 1.38 -26.48 10.68
N SER A 64 2.50 -25.77 10.86
CA SER A 64 3.54 -26.14 11.84
C SER A 64 3.05 -26.08 13.30
N LEU A 65 2.01 -25.29 13.57
CA LEU A 65 1.34 -25.16 14.87
C LEU A 65 0.20 -26.19 15.06
N GLY A 66 0.02 -27.14 14.13
CA GLY A 66 -0.97 -28.22 14.26
C GLY A 66 -2.39 -27.90 13.79
N PHE A 67 -2.63 -26.72 13.21
CA PHE A 67 -3.93 -26.35 12.65
C PHE A 67 -4.03 -26.76 11.16
N LYS A 68 -5.05 -27.53 10.80
CA LYS A 68 -5.30 -27.92 9.39
C LYS A 68 -5.89 -26.75 8.60
N ALA A 69 -5.12 -26.21 7.65
CA ALA A 69 -5.61 -25.27 6.67
C ALA A 69 -6.66 -25.92 5.73
N ARG A 70 -7.72 -25.18 5.40
CA ARG A 70 -8.84 -25.64 4.56
C ARG A 70 -8.42 -25.52 3.08
N GLU A 71 -8.43 -26.64 2.34
CA GLU A 71 -8.05 -26.67 0.92
C GLU A 71 -8.81 -25.62 0.08
N LYS A 72 -8.07 -24.81 -0.68
CA LYS A 72 -8.65 -23.84 -1.64
C LYS A 72 -9.27 -24.59 -2.84
N PRO A 73 -10.49 -24.23 -3.30
CA PRO A 73 -11.10 -24.87 -4.46
C PRO A 73 -10.39 -24.50 -5.77
N ARG A 74 -10.06 -25.52 -6.58
CA ARG A 74 -9.40 -25.48 -7.91
C ARG A 74 -10.20 -24.79 -9.05
N ARG A 75 -10.93 -23.71 -8.79
CA ARG A 75 -11.66 -22.93 -9.81
C ARG A 75 -10.76 -21.86 -10.49
N ARG A 76 -9.61 -22.23 -11.05
CA ARG A 76 -8.76 -21.27 -11.81
C ARG A 76 -8.42 -21.68 -13.25
N ARG A 77 -8.73 -22.90 -13.71
CA ARG A 77 -8.21 -23.43 -15.00
C ARG A 77 -9.09 -23.27 -16.25
N LYS A 78 -10.39 -22.92 -16.15
CA LYS A 78 -11.30 -22.84 -17.33
C LYS A 78 -11.49 -21.43 -17.94
N ILE A 79 -10.88 -20.38 -17.38
CA ILE A 79 -11.07 -18.97 -17.79
C ILE A 79 -9.85 -18.43 -18.56
N ARG A 80 -9.12 -19.29 -19.29
CA ARG A 80 -7.75 -18.97 -19.75
C ARG A 80 -7.61 -18.62 -21.24
N LYS A 81 -8.70 -18.58 -22.02
CA LYS A 81 -8.66 -18.31 -23.49
C LYS A 81 -9.60 -17.21 -23.99
N ARG A 82 -10.17 -16.40 -23.11
CA ARG A 82 -11.13 -15.35 -23.48
C ARG A 82 -10.52 -13.96 -23.26
N LYS A 83 -10.41 -13.18 -24.35
CA LYS A 83 -10.61 -11.72 -24.43
C LYS A 83 -9.41 -10.76 -24.24
N GLU A 84 -8.48 -10.77 -25.19
CA GLU A 84 -7.64 -9.58 -25.47
C GLU A 84 -8.35 -8.67 -26.49
N GLY A 85 -8.91 -9.27 -27.56
CA GLY A 85 -9.72 -8.55 -28.55
C GLY A 85 -10.97 -7.87 -27.96
N MET A 86 -11.47 -8.30 -26.80
CA MET A 86 -12.70 -7.70 -26.26
C MET A 86 -12.51 -6.34 -25.58
N VAL A 87 -11.34 -6.07 -24.98
CA VAL A 87 -11.08 -4.76 -24.33
C VAL A 87 -10.87 -3.69 -25.40
N GLU A 88 -10.14 -4.03 -26.46
CA GLU A 88 -9.96 -3.14 -27.60
C GLU A 88 -11.27 -2.93 -28.38
N GLU A 89 -12.05 -3.99 -28.60
CA GLU A 89 -13.41 -3.91 -29.17
C GLU A 89 -14.34 -3.04 -28.32
N ASP A 90 -14.27 -3.13 -26.99
CA ASP A 90 -15.04 -2.32 -26.04
C ASP A 90 -14.61 -0.84 -26.10
N PHE A 91 -13.29 -0.55 -26.18
CA PHE A 91 -12.77 0.81 -26.31
C PHE A 91 -13.17 1.47 -27.64
N GLN A 92 -13.07 0.71 -28.74
CA GLN A 92 -13.58 1.17 -30.04
C GLN A 92 -15.10 1.36 -30.05
N ARG A 93 -15.85 0.49 -29.35
CA ARG A 93 -17.29 0.65 -29.21
C ARG A 93 -17.61 1.97 -28.50
N ASP A 94 -16.91 2.30 -27.44
CA ASP A 94 -17.15 3.53 -26.69
C ASP A 94 -16.84 4.78 -27.51
N ILE A 95 -15.79 4.77 -28.34
CA ILE A 95 -15.54 5.87 -29.30
C ILE A 95 -16.72 6.01 -30.26
N ARG A 96 -17.21 4.91 -30.85
CA ARG A 96 -18.38 4.94 -31.75
C ARG A 96 -19.64 5.45 -31.04
N GLU A 97 -19.84 5.08 -29.78
CA GLU A 97 -20.96 5.59 -28.97
C GLU A 97 -20.83 7.08 -28.68
N LEU A 98 -19.65 7.57 -28.32
CA LEU A 98 -19.40 8.99 -28.08
C LEU A 98 -19.63 9.84 -29.34
N ILE A 99 -19.26 9.33 -30.53
CA ILE A 99 -19.58 9.97 -31.81
C ILE A 99 -21.09 9.99 -32.03
N ARG A 100 -21.77 8.84 -31.83
CA ARG A 100 -23.23 8.71 -32.02
C ARG A 100 -24.02 9.63 -31.09
N GLU A 101 -23.54 9.83 -29.87
CA GLU A 101 -24.12 10.73 -28.88
C GLU A 101 -23.77 12.21 -29.13
N GLY A 102 -22.92 12.52 -30.13
CA GLY A 102 -22.54 13.89 -30.46
C GLY A 102 -21.59 14.52 -29.45
N LEU A 103 -20.85 13.73 -28.67
CA LEU A 103 -19.89 14.22 -27.67
C LEU A 103 -18.47 14.37 -28.23
N ILE A 104 -18.14 13.60 -29.26
CA ILE A 104 -16.88 13.75 -30.00
C ILE A 104 -17.18 13.78 -31.50
N GLN A 105 -16.32 14.45 -32.26
CA GLN A 105 -16.41 14.57 -33.72
C GLN A 105 -15.04 14.35 -34.36
N GLU A 106 -15.02 13.99 -35.63
CA GLU A 106 -13.77 13.85 -36.39
C GLU A 106 -13.22 15.23 -36.79
N ALA A 107 -11.96 15.48 -36.45
CA ALA A 107 -11.22 16.70 -36.76
C ALA A 107 -10.50 16.66 -38.12
N GLY A 108 -10.65 15.54 -38.86
CA GLY A 108 -9.87 15.22 -40.06
C GLY A 108 -8.61 14.41 -39.76
N GLY A 109 -8.13 13.64 -40.74
CA GLY A 109 -6.93 12.82 -40.62
C GLY A 109 -7.02 11.65 -39.61
N GLY A 110 -8.23 11.15 -39.35
CA GLY A 110 -8.46 10.06 -38.38
C GLY A 110 -8.33 10.47 -36.91
N LYS A 111 -8.45 11.77 -36.61
CA LYS A 111 -8.40 12.31 -35.25
C LYS A 111 -9.77 12.73 -34.74
N TYR A 112 -9.95 12.65 -33.43
CA TYR A 112 -11.15 13.02 -32.70
C TYR A 112 -10.92 14.30 -31.89
N GLN A 113 -11.97 15.10 -31.75
CA GLN A 113 -12.04 16.27 -30.87
C GLN A 113 -13.42 16.33 -30.21
N LEU A 114 -13.54 17.08 -29.13
CA LEU A 114 -14.80 17.29 -28.44
C LEU A 114 -15.72 18.21 -29.23
N THR A 115 -17.02 17.96 -29.10
CA THR A 115 -18.06 18.96 -29.41
C THR A 115 -18.25 19.89 -28.20
N ASP A 116 -19.04 20.96 -28.36
CA ASP A 116 -19.35 21.85 -27.22
C ASP A 116 -20.06 21.08 -26.08
N GLU A 117 -21.00 20.18 -26.40
CA GLU A 117 -21.65 19.31 -25.41
C GLU A 117 -20.66 18.33 -24.78
N GLY A 118 -19.77 17.75 -25.60
CA GLY A 118 -18.70 16.86 -25.15
C GLY A 118 -17.77 17.53 -24.16
N ARG A 119 -17.39 18.78 -24.43
CA ARG A 119 -16.52 19.59 -23.58
C ARG A 119 -17.16 19.86 -22.22
N LEU A 120 -18.45 20.21 -22.18
CA LEU A 120 -19.19 20.37 -20.92
C LEU A 120 -19.20 19.08 -20.08
N LYS A 121 -19.46 17.92 -20.70
CA LYS A 121 -19.42 16.63 -19.98
C LYS A 121 -18.01 16.27 -19.52
N ALA A 122 -17.00 16.52 -20.35
CA ALA A 122 -15.61 16.25 -19.99
C ALA A 122 -15.15 17.12 -18.79
N GLU A 123 -15.55 18.40 -18.75
CA GLU A 123 -15.30 19.28 -17.61
C GLU A 123 -16.03 18.81 -16.34
N GLU A 124 -17.26 18.32 -16.46
CA GLU A 124 -17.99 17.72 -15.33
C GLU A 124 -17.23 16.51 -14.75
N HIS A 125 -16.79 15.58 -15.60
CA HIS A 125 -16.01 14.41 -15.17
C HIS A 125 -14.69 14.80 -14.52
N LYS A 126 -13.96 15.75 -15.13
CA LYS A 126 -12.72 16.29 -14.56
C LYS A 126 -12.94 16.92 -13.19
N ASN A 127 -13.95 17.78 -13.05
CA ASN A 127 -14.28 18.43 -11.78
C ASN A 127 -14.70 17.41 -10.70
N ASN A 128 -15.43 16.35 -11.07
CA ASN A 128 -15.80 15.28 -10.14
C ASN A 128 -14.56 14.48 -9.69
N MET A 129 -13.63 14.20 -10.60
CA MET A 129 -12.37 13.52 -10.30
C MET A 129 -11.45 14.39 -9.42
N GLU A 130 -11.32 15.68 -9.72
CA GLU A 130 -10.58 16.66 -8.90
C GLU A 130 -11.17 16.76 -7.49
N LYS A 131 -12.51 16.80 -7.34
CA LYS A 131 -13.17 16.74 -6.03
C LYS A 131 -12.83 15.45 -5.28
N GLY A 132 -12.87 14.31 -5.97
CA GLY A 132 -12.50 13.01 -5.39
C GLY A 132 -11.04 12.98 -4.92
N ALA A 133 -10.11 13.44 -5.75
CA ALA A 133 -8.69 13.54 -5.43
C ALA A 133 -8.43 14.52 -4.28
N HIS A 134 -9.13 15.66 -4.25
CA HIS A 134 -9.06 16.63 -3.16
C HIS A 134 -9.56 16.03 -1.84
N VAL A 135 -10.70 15.31 -1.86
CA VAL A 135 -11.22 14.60 -0.68
C VAL A 135 -10.21 13.54 -0.22
N PHE A 136 -9.66 12.74 -1.13
CA PHE A 136 -8.62 11.76 -0.79
C PHE A 136 -7.40 12.43 -0.13
N ARG A 137 -6.90 13.52 -0.72
CA ARG A 137 -5.75 14.28 -0.21
C ARG A 137 -6.02 14.87 1.17
N THR A 138 -7.20 15.43 1.38
CA THR A 138 -7.53 16.15 2.61
C THR A 138 -8.06 15.26 3.73
N GLN A 139 -8.79 14.19 3.41
CA GLN A 139 -9.49 13.32 4.38
C GLN A 139 -8.78 11.99 4.64
N ILE A 140 -7.82 11.60 3.80
CA ILE A 140 -7.10 10.33 3.96
C ILE A 140 -5.61 10.59 4.12
N VAL A 141 -4.93 11.22 3.17
CA VAL A 141 -3.46 11.32 3.22
C VAL A 141 -2.94 12.61 3.84
N SER A 142 -3.81 13.50 4.35
CA SER A 142 -3.34 14.68 5.08
C SER A 142 -2.87 14.32 6.49
N PRO A 143 -1.89 15.04 7.06
CA PRO A 143 -1.39 14.73 8.39
C PRO A 143 -2.48 14.79 9.49
N THR A 144 -3.35 15.78 9.42
CA THR A 144 -4.46 15.95 10.39
C THR A 144 -5.54 14.88 10.23
N ALA A 145 -5.82 14.43 9.01
CA ALA A 145 -6.73 13.32 8.79
C ALA A 145 -6.14 11.99 9.25
N ALA A 146 -4.84 11.75 9.06
CA ALA A 146 -4.16 10.56 9.56
C ALA A 146 -4.21 10.48 11.09
N ALA A 147 -3.95 11.58 11.78
CA ALA A 147 -4.11 11.66 13.23
C ALA A 147 -5.57 11.37 13.66
N ARG A 148 -6.57 11.97 12.98
CA ARG A 148 -7.99 11.71 13.27
C ARG A 148 -8.36 10.23 13.07
N ASN A 149 -7.94 9.65 11.95
CA ASN A 149 -8.26 8.27 11.61
C ASN A 149 -7.59 7.30 12.60
N THR A 150 -6.38 7.63 13.08
CA THR A 150 -5.70 6.90 14.16
C THR A 150 -6.54 6.87 15.44
N ILE A 151 -7.05 8.02 15.91
CA ILE A 151 -7.95 8.08 17.09
C ILE A 151 -9.14 7.12 16.96
N ILE A 152 -9.78 7.10 15.78
CA ILE A 152 -10.97 6.27 15.56
C ILE A 152 -10.60 4.78 15.65
N VAL A 153 -9.49 4.38 15.03
CA VAL A 153 -9.07 2.97 15.03
C VAL A 153 -8.62 2.54 16.44
N ASP A 154 -7.78 3.33 17.11
CA ASP A 154 -7.29 3.01 18.46
C ASP A 154 -8.44 2.92 19.46
N PHE A 155 -9.43 3.81 19.36
CA PHE A 155 -10.61 3.77 20.22
C PHE A 155 -11.41 2.47 20.03
N ILE A 156 -11.62 2.05 18.77
CA ILE A 156 -12.32 0.80 18.45
C ILE A 156 -11.53 -0.39 18.99
N LEU A 157 -10.20 -0.41 18.81
CA LEU A 157 -9.34 -1.47 19.33
C LEU A 157 -9.35 -1.52 20.85
N ALA A 158 -9.27 -0.38 21.53
CA ALA A 158 -9.34 -0.30 22.99
C ALA A 158 -10.65 -0.90 23.53
N VAL A 159 -11.80 -0.51 22.96
CA VAL A 159 -13.11 -1.06 23.35
C VAL A 159 -13.15 -2.57 23.12
N LEU A 160 -12.69 -3.04 21.96
CA LEU A 160 -12.68 -4.46 21.62
C LEU A 160 -11.79 -5.28 22.58
N LYS A 161 -10.56 -4.83 22.82
CA LYS A 161 -9.59 -5.48 23.69
C LYS A 161 -10.06 -5.50 25.13
N LEU A 162 -10.48 -4.37 25.69
CA LEU A 162 -10.96 -4.30 27.08
C LEU A 162 -12.19 -5.18 27.32
N THR A 163 -13.19 -5.11 26.44
CA THR A 163 -14.40 -5.93 26.58
C THR A 163 -14.07 -7.43 26.53
N ALA A 164 -13.26 -7.86 25.57
CA ALA A 164 -12.82 -9.25 25.46
C ALA A 164 -11.90 -9.67 26.62
N GLY A 165 -11.04 -8.77 27.10
CA GLY A 165 -10.16 -8.97 28.24
C GLY A 165 -10.94 -9.26 29.51
N PHE A 166 -11.94 -8.44 29.84
CA PHE A 166 -12.81 -8.66 31.01
C PHE A 166 -13.64 -9.94 30.90
N ILE A 167 -14.16 -10.26 29.71
CA ILE A 167 -14.93 -11.51 29.49
C ILE A 167 -14.05 -12.75 29.62
N SER A 168 -12.82 -12.70 29.09
CA SER A 168 -11.87 -13.82 29.12
C SER A 168 -11.12 -13.96 30.44
N GLY A 169 -11.10 -12.90 31.26
CA GLY A 169 -10.24 -12.78 32.45
C GLY A 169 -8.76 -12.61 32.09
N SER A 170 -8.45 -12.22 30.85
CA SER A 170 -7.07 -12.05 30.38
C SER A 170 -6.49 -10.73 30.84
N ILE A 171 -5.60 -10.77 31.84
CA ILE A 171 -4.91 -9.58 32.33
C ILE A 171 -4.07 -8.94 31.22
N ALA A 172 -3.40 -9.75 30.39
CA ALA A 172 -2.58 -9.25 29.29
C ALA A 172 -3.40 -8.50 28.24
N LEU A 173 -4.58 -9.01 27.87
CA LEU A 173 -5.48 -8.33 26.93
C LEU A 173 -6.13 -7.08 27.54
N ILE A 174 -6.41 -7.07 28.85
CA ILE A 174 -6.90 -5.89 29.56
C ILE A 174 -5.83 -4.79 29.58
N ALA A 175 -4.57 -5.14 29.88
CA ALA A 175 -3.45 -4.21 29.89
C ALA A 175 -3.27 -3.57 28.50
N ASP A 176 -3.20 -4.40 27.45
CA ASP A 176 -3.09 -3.94 26.07
C ASP A 176 -4.30 -3.09 25.62
N GLY A 177 -5.51 -3.45 26.05
CA GLY A 177 -6.69 -2.62 25.82
C GLY A 177 -6.65 -1.27 26.55
N ALA A 178 -6.06 -1.21 27.74
CA ALA A 178 -5.87 0.03 28.49
C ALA A 178 -4.80 0.92 27.85
N ASP A 179 -3.72 0.33 27.33
CA ASP A 179 -2.71 1.02 26.55
C ASP A 179 -3.32 1.63 25.28
N ALA A 180 -4.09 0.86 24.49
CA ALA A 180 -4.79 1.39 23.32
C ALA A 180 -5.77 2.55 23.65
N ALA A 181 -6.37 2.54 24.84
CA ALA A 181 -7.19 3.66 25.32
C ALA A 181 -6.32 4.90 25.63
N ALA A 182 -5.15 4.69 26.21
CA ALA A 182 -4.17 5.74 26.46
C ALA A 182 -3.60 6.32 25.15
N ASP A 183 -3.42 5.50 24.13
CA ASP A 183 -2.98 5.93 22.79
C ASP A 183 -4.08 6.70 22.07
N THR A 184 -5.35 6.31 22.24
CA THR A 184 -6.48 7.11 21.77
C THR A 184 -6.43 8.52 22.35
N PHE A 185 -6.14 8.65 23.65
CA PHE A 185 -6.00 9.94 24.31
C PHE A 185 -4.78 10.73 23.80
N SER A 186 -3.66 10.06 23.60
CA SER A 186 -2.43 10.65 23.04
C SER A 186 -2.64 11.15 21.61
N ALA A 187 -3.29 10.35 20.77
CA ALA A 187 -3.66 10.68 19.40
C ALA A 187 -4.64 11.86 19.35
N LEU A 188 -5.53 12.00 20.34
CA LEU A 188 -6.39 13.17 20.49
C LEU A 188 -5.58 14.44 20.77
N ILE A 189 -4.61 14.37 21.67
CA ILE A 189 -3.70 15.49 21.95
C ILE A 189 -2.89 15.85 20.70
N VAL A 190 -2.40 14.86 19.96
CA VAL A 190 -1.70 15.04 18.68
C VAL A 190 -2.58 15.78 17.68
N TRP A 191 -3.81 15.32 17.47
CA TRP A 191 -4.73 15.93 16.51
C TRP A 191 -5.09 17.37 16.87
N VAL A 192 -5.30 17.66 18.17
CA VAL A 192 -5.49 19.04 18.65
C VAL A 192 -4.22 19.86 18.47
N GLY A 193 -3.05 19.30 18.79
CA GLY A 193 -1.75 19.93 18.63
C GLY A 193 -1.50 20.37 17.19
N MET A 194 -1.79 19.49 16.22
CA MET A 194 -1.65 19.78 14.78
C MET A 194 -2.62 20.87 14.31
N LYS A 195 -3.83 20.95 14.88
CA LYS A 195 -4.77 22.04 14.57
C LYS A 195 -4.31 23.40 15.07
N VAL A 196 -3.53 23.44 16.15
CA VAL A 196 -3.06 24.67 16.79
C VAL A 196 -1.60 24.99 16.39
N GLY A 197 -0.97 24.20 15.51
CA GLY A 197 0.40 24.38 15.05
C GLY A 197 1.46 24.08 16.10
N LYS A 198 1.18 23.16 17.02
CA LYS A 198 2.05 22.73 18.13
C LYS A 198 2.38 21.24 18.04
N ASP A 199 2.69 20.80 16.84
CA ASP A 199 2.82 19.40 16.44
C ASP A 199 3.88 18.65 17.26
N HIS A 200 4.97 19.34 17.63
CA HIS A 200 6.05 18.82 18.46
C HIS A 200 5.60 18.38 19.86
N ILE A 201 4.58 19.04 20.43
CA ILE A 201 4.01 18.63 21.72
C ILE A 201 3.37 17.26 21.59
N GLY A 202 2.69 16.98 20.48
CA GLY A 202 2.11 15.67 20.20
C GLY A 202 3.16 14.57 20.17
N ALA A 203 4.30 14.83 19.51
CA ALA A 203 5.41 13.87 19.47
C ALA A 203 5.96 13.56 20.88
N LEU A 204 6.17 14.58 21.71
CA LEU A 204 6.64 14.41 23.09
C LEU A 204 5.62 13.66 23.97
N VAL A 205 4.33 13.91 23.79
CA VAL A 205 3.27 13.19 24.51
C VAL A 205 3.28 11.71 24.15
N ILE A 206 3.36 11.36 22.85
CA ILE A 206 3.48 9.96 22.41
C ILE A 206 4.72 9.32 23.04
N ILE A 207 5.88 9.96 22.96
CA ILE A 207 7.14 9.44 23.50
C ILE A 207 7.03 9.20 25.01
N LEU A 208 6.43 10.15 25.76
CA LEU A 208 6.20 9.99 27.19
C LEU A 208 5.30 8.79 27.49
N MET A 209 4.23 8.61 26.71
CA MET A 209 3.31 7.49 26.87
C MET A 209 3.99 6.16 26.56
N MET A 210 4.84 6.09 25.53
CA MET A 210 5.67 4.92 25.25
C MET A 210 6.60 4.57 26.42
N PHE A 211 7.19 5.57 27.10
CA PHE A 211 7.97 5.31 28.32
C PHE A 211 7.11 4.72 29.45
N LEU A 212 5.90 5.25 29.64
CA LEU A 212 4.96 4.76 30.65
C LEU A 212 4.50 3.33 30.34
N THR A 213 4.10 3.05 29.10
CA THR A 213 3.71 1.73 28.62
C THR A 213 4.86 0.74 28.77
N GLY A 214 6.06 1.08 28.30
CA GLY A 214 7.25 0.22 28.42
C GLY A 214 7.59 -0.09 29.88
N ALA A 215 7.52 0.90 30.78
CA ALA A 215 7.76 0.70 32.21
C ALA A 215 6.67 -0.16 32.87
N SER A 216 5.40 0.06 32.52
CA SER A 216 4.25 -0.68 33.03
C SER A 216 4.35 -2.17 32.66
N ILE A 217 4.52 -2.46 31.37
CA ILE A 217 4.68 -3.82 30.85
C ILE A 217 5.91 -4.49 31.47
N GLY A 218 7.02 -3.77 31.60
CA GLY A 218 8.24 -4.28 32.22
C GLY A 218 8.04 -4.67 33.69
N PHE A 219 7.35 -3.83 34.46
CA PHE A 219 7.03 -4.11 35.86
C PHE A 219 6.10 -5.33 36.00
N GLU A 220 5.02 -5.40 35.21
CA GLU A 220 4.08 -6.53 35.24
C GLU A 220 4.74 -7.85 34.81
N SER A 221 5.64 -7.79 33.82
CA SER A 221 6.39 -8.96 33.38
C SER A 221 7.32 -9.49 34.48
N LEU A 222 8.00 -8.60 35.20
CA LEU A 222 8.86 -8.97 36.33
C LEU A 222 8.06 -9.55 37.50
N THR A 223 6.88 -8.98 37.81
CA THR A 223 6.03 -9.50 38.89
C THR A 223 5.51 -10.89 38.55
N LYS A 224 5.02 -11.11 37.31
CA LYS A 224 4.58 -12.45 36.85
C LYS A 224 5.70 -13.48 36.83
N LEU A 225 6.93 -13.08 36.50
CA LEU A 225 8.09 -13.97 36.59
C LEU A 225 8.37 -14.37 38.04
N ALA A 226 8.28 -13.44 38.98
CA ALA A 226 8.45 -13.72 40.40
C ALA A 226 7.32 -14.59 40.97
N GLU A 227 6.08 -14.36 40.54
CA GLU A 227 4.91 -15.18 40.89
C GLU A 227 5.03 -16.59 40.33
N ALA A 228 5.45 -16.75 39.07
CA ALA A 228 5.68 -18.07 38.46
C ALA A 228 6.67 -18.94 39.26
N LEU A 229 7.60 -18.31 39.99
CA LEU A 229 8.57 -19.00 40.86
C LEU A 229 7.99 -19.36 42.23
N THR A 230 6.89 -18.74 42.67
CA THR A 230 6.39 -18.80 44.06
C THR A 230 4.96 -19.33 44.20
N ALA A 231 4.10 -19.15 43.21
CA ALA A 231 2.71 -19.60 43.18
C ALA A 231 2.33 -20.05 41.76
N GLY A 232 1.66 -21.20 41.63
CA GLY A 232 1.16 -21.66 40.33
C GLY A 232 0.20 -20.64 39.71
N ILE A 233 0.40 -20.30 38.44
CA ILE A 233 -0.43 -19.32 37.72
C ILE A 233 -1.75 -19.99 37.30
N GLU A 234 -2.89 -19.41 37.68
CA GLU A 234 -4.21 -19.90 37.23
C GLU A 234 -4.36 -19.73 35.71
N PRO A 235 -4.85 -20.76 35.00
CA PRO A 235 -5.03 -20.70 33.55
C PRO A 235 -6.19 -19.78 33.14
N MET A 236 -6.02 -19.11 32.00
CA MET A 236 -6.98 -18.17 31.43
C MET A 236 -8.28 -18.85 30.99
N LYS A 237 -9.43 -18.22 31.23
CA LYS A 237 -10.76 -18.84 30.98
C LYS A 237 -11.11 -19.00 29.50
N GLN A 238 -10.69 -18.04 28.64
CA GLN A 238 -11.05 -18.04 27.21
C GLN A 238 -9.87 -17.66 26.28
N PRO A 239 -8.84 -18.50 26.16
CA PRO A 239 -7.67 -18.26 25.29
C PRO A 239 -8.01 -18.00 23.82
N TYR A 240 -9.00 -18.70 23.27
CA TYR A 240 -9.38 -18.52 21.86
C TYR A 240 -9.97 -17.14 21.56
N LEU A 241 -10.74 -16.56 22.49
CA LEU A 241 -11.28 -15.20 22.33
C LEU A 241 -10.15 -14.18 22.27
N VAL A 242 -9.14 -14.35 23.15
CA VAL A 242 -7.96 -13.49 23.19
C VAL A 242 -7.18 -13.58 21.88
N ILE A 243 -6.90 -14.79 21.39
CA ILE A 243 -6.17 -14.98 20.13
C ILE A 243 -6.90 -14.32 18.96
N VAL A 244 -8.23 -14.46 18.85
CA VAL A 244 -9.01 -13.87 17.75
C VAL A 244 -9.00 -12.36 17.81
N VAL A 245 -9.30 -11.77 18.97
CA VAL A 245 -9.33 -10.31 19.15
C VAL A 245 -7.96 -9.72 18.88
N GLU A 246 -6.92 -10.34 19.41
CA GLU A 246 -5.56 -9.85 19.25
C GLU A 246 -5.03 -10.03 17.83
N SER A 247 -5.48 -11.07 17.10
CA SER A 247 -5.19 -11.21 15.67
C SER A 247 -5.82 -10.09 14.84
N VAL A 248 -7.02 -9.64 15.19
CA VAL A 248 -7.66 -8.48 14.53
C VAL A 248 -6.89 -7.20 14.84
N ALA A 249 -6.49 -7.02 16.11
CA ALA A 249 -5.68 -5.86 16.52
C ALA A 249 -4.31 -5.83 15.83
N LEU A 250 -3.64 -6.98 15.72
CA LEU A 250 -2.37 -7.14 14.99
C LEU A 250 -2.47 -6.64 13.55
N ILE A 251 -3.53 -7.03 12.82
CA ILE A 251 -3.77 -6.60 11.44
C ILE A 251 -4.01 -5.09 11.38
N ALA A 252 -4.83 -4.56 12.29
CA ALA A 252 -5.11 -3.13 12.36
C ALA A 252 -3.84 -2.31 12.66
N ALA A 253 -2.99 -2.78 13.58
CA ALA A 253 -1.72 -2.15 13.94
C ALA A 253 -0.72 -2.16 12.76
N VAL A 254 -0.67 -3.25 11.98
CA VAL A 254 0.13 -3.29 10.74
C VAL A 254 -0.35 -2.23 9.73
N ILE A 255 -1.66 -2.13 9.52
CA ILE A 255 -2.25 -1.16 8.59
C ILE A 255 -1.97 0.27 9.07
N LEU A 256 -2.17 0.55 10.36
CA LEU A 256 -1.88 1.86 10.96
C LEU A 256 -0.41 2.23 10.85
N MET A 257 0.51 1.32 11.20
CA MET A 257 1.95 1.54 11.07
C MET A 257 2.33 1.95 9.64
N VAL A 258 1.85 1.20 8.62
CA VAL A 258 2.15 1.50 7.22
C VAL A 258 1.57 2.86 6.81
N TYR A 259 0.31 3.10 7.15
CA TYR A 259 -0.42 4.33 6.80
C TYR A 259 0.20 5.58 7.45
N GLN A 260 0.42 5.56 8.77
CA GLN A 260 1.02 6.67 9.51
C GLN A 260 2.45 6.93 9.06
N ARG A 261 3.24 5.88 8.79
CA ARG A 261 4.61 6.04 8.30
C ARG A 261 4.64 6.65 6.90
N TYR A 262 3.74 6.21 6.01
CA TYR A 262 3.59 6.79 4.68
C TYR A 262 3.29 8.29 4.78
N VAL A 263 2.20 8.66 5.46
CA VAL A 263 1.81 10.08 5.60
C VAL A 263 2.90 10.88 6.34
N GLY A 264 3.51 10.30 7.38
CA GLY A 264 4.59 10.91 8.15
C GLY A 264 5.81 11.26 7.30
N LYS A 265 6.31 10.32 6.49
CA LYS A 265 7.46 10.56 5.61
C LYS A 265 7.15 11.58 4.52
N HIS A 266 6.00 11.45 3.86
CA HIS A 266 5.61 12.34 2.76
C HIS A 266 5.37 13.78 3.19
N HIS A 267 5.03 14.01 4.46
CA HIS A 267 4.79 15.34 5.01
C HIS A 267 5.86 15.81 6.01
N GLY A 268 6.95 15.05 6.19
CA GLY A 268 8.00 15.36 7.17
C GLY A 268 7.50 15.45 8.62
N SER A 269 6.42 14.73 8.96
CA SER A 269 5.77 14.82 10.26
C SER A 269 6.39 13.84 11.25
N LEU A 270 7.28 14.35 12.12
CA LEU A 270 7.85 13.56 13.22
C LEU A 270 6.76 12.96 14.11
N THR A 271 5.67 13.68 14.34
CA THR A 271 4.55 13.21 15.16
C THR A 271 3.89 11.95 14.60
N LEU A 272 3.62 11.92 13.29
CA LEU A 272 3.05 10.72 12.64
C LEU A 272 4.07 9.58 12.56
N ILE A 273 5.36 9.91 12.42
CA ILE A 273 6.42 8.90 12.49
C ILE A 273 6.44 8.26 13.88
N SER A 274 6.35 9.05 14.96
CA SER A 274 6.23 8.55 16.32
C SER A 274 5.00 7.66 16.49
N GLN A 275 3.82 8.07 15.98
CA GLN A 275 2.62 7.21 15.98
C GLN A 275 2.84 5.89 15.22
N SER A 276 3.58 5.91 14.12
CA SER A 276 3.89 4.70 13.35
C SER A 276 4.78 3.73 14.12
N ILE A 277 5.68 4.23 14.97
CA ILE A 277 6.55 3.41 15.82
C ILE A 277 5.75 2.86 16.99
N ASP A 278 4.86 3.65 17.56
CA ASP A 278 3.93 3.19 18.59
C ASP A 278 3.00 2.08 18.07
N SER A 279 2.40 2.25 16.89
CA SER A 279 1.64 1.19 16.20
C SER A 279 2.48 -0.05 15.91
N ARG A 280 3.80 0.10 15.66
CA ARG A 280 4.72 -1.05 15.53
C ARG A 280 4.90 -1.77 16.87
N ASN A 281 4.92 -1.05 17.98
CA ASN A 281 5.00 -1.65 19.31
C ASN A 281 3.75 -2.47 19.63
N HIS A 282 2.58 -1.99 19.23
CA HIS A 282 1.32 -2.76 19.29
C HIS A 282 1.37 -4.07 18.51
N ILE A 283 2.10 -4.14 17.38
CA ILE A 283 2.32 -5.40 16.66
C ILE A 283 3.10 -6.38 17.55
N TYR A 284 4.15 -5.92 18.24
CA TYR A 284 4.93 -6.78 19.12
C TYR A 284 4.13 -7.23 20.35
N VAL A 285 3.40 -6.32 20.99
CA VAL A 285 2.51 -6.62 22.12
C VAL A 285 1.46 -7.64 21.71
N ALA A 286 0.80 -7.43 20.56
CA ALA A 286 -0.19 -8.36 20.03
C ALA A 286 0.38 -9.77 19.81
N LEU A 287 1.58 -9.88 19.20
CA LEU A 287 2.25 -11.16 19.01
C LEU A 287 2.57 -11.85 20.34
N ALA A 288 2.97 -11.09 21.37
CA ALA A 288 3.21 -11.64 22.69
C ALA A 288 1.94 -12.15 23.35
N VAL A 289 0.87 -11.36 23.34
CA VAL A 289 -0.42 -11.73 23.92
C VAL A 289 -0.99 -12.97 23.21
N ILE A 290 -0.91 -13.07 21.89
CA ILE A 290 -1.28 -14.27 21.12
C ILE A 290 -0.43 -15.47 21.53
N THR A 291 0.88 -15.27 21.64
CA THR A 291 1.82 -16.34 22.01
C THR A 291 1.58 -16.82 23.44
N GLY A 292 1.40 -15.90 24.39
CA GLY A 292 1.05 -16.20 25.78
C GLY A 292 -0.28 -16.94 25.90
N ALA A 293 -1.31 -16.50 25.16
CA ALA A 293 -2.58 -17.21 25.07
C ALA A 293 -2.43 -18.63 24.50
N GLY A 294 -1.57 -18.79 23.48
CA GLY A 294 -1.23 -20.10 22.90
C GLY A 294 -0.49 -21.03 23.87
N PHE A 295 0.48 -20.52 24.62
CA PHE A 295 1.20 -21.31 25.63
C PHE A 295 0.36 -21.61 26.87
N SER A 296 -0.59 -20.75 27.22
CA SER A 296 -1.57 -21.01 28.27
C SER A 296 -2.42 -22.26 27.98
N LEU A 297 -2.74 -22.53 26.70
CA LEU A 297 -3.40 -23.78 26.28
C LEU A 297 -2.55 -25.02 26.55
N LEU A 298 -1.23 -24.88 26.61
CA LEU A 298 -0.27 -25.95 26.90
C LEU A 298 0.09 -26.06 28.39
N GLY A 299 -0.49 -25.21 29.24
CA GLY A 299 -0.18 -25.14 30.68
C GLY A 299 1.17 -24.48 31.01
N VAL A 300 1.80 -23.77 30.05
CA VAL A 300 3.09 -23.10 30.24
C VAL A 300 2.88 -21.60 30.40
N CYS A 301 2.75 -21.15 31.64
CA CYS A 301 2.35 -19.76 31.93
C CYS A 301 3.52 -18.77 32.06
N PHE A 302 4.78 -19.22 32.22
CA PHE A 302 5.93 -18.30 32.44
C PHE A 302 6.48 -17.66 31.16
N ILE A 303 6.18 -18.23 29.98
CA ILE A 303 6.70 -17.75 28.69
C ILE A 303 6.13 -16.36 28.35
N ASP A 304 4.87 -16.10 28.71
CA ASP A 304 4.21 -14.80 28.53
C ASP A 304 5.01 -13.66 29.18
N ALA A 305 5.43 -13.87 30.43
CA ALA A 305 6.16 -12.88 31.21
C ALA A 305 7.60 -12.66 30.69
N LEU A 306 8.27 -13.68 30.14
CA LEU A 306 9.57 -13.50 29.48
C LEU A 306 9.46 -12.68 28.19
N ILE A 307 8.43 -12.94 27.38
CA ILE A 307 8.20 -12.20 26.14
C ILE A 307 7.83 -10.75 26.45
N GLY A 308 6.96 -10.52 27.45
CA GLY A 308 6.60 -9.18 27.91
C GLY A 308 7.80 -8.36 28.37
N ALA A 309 8.73 -8.96 29.14
CA ALA A 309 9.96 -8.29 29.57
C ALA A 309 10.86 -7.90 28.39
N TYR A 310 10.98 -8.78 27.39
CA TYR A 310 11.73 -8.46 26.16
C TYR A 310 11.11 -7.30 25.39
N ILE A 311 9.78 -7.29 25.24
CA ILE A 311 9.06 -6.23 24.52
C ILE A 311 9.16 -4.89 25.25
N ALA A 312 9.03 -4.88 26.58
CA ALA A 312 9.22 -3.68 27.38
C ALA A 312 10.57 -3.00 27.10
N VAL A 313 11.65 -3.79 27.03
CA VAL A 313 12.98 -3.26 26.67
C VAL A 313 12.99 -2.66 25.26
N LYS A 314 12.35 -3.30 24.28
CA LYS A 314 12.26 -2.79 22.90
C LYS A 314 11.47 -1.48 22.83
N ILE A 315 10.34 -1.38 23.53
CA ILE A 315 9.52 -0.16 23.60
C ILE A 315 10.33 1.00 24.19
N LEU A 316 11.05 0.75 25.30
CA LEU A 316 11.89 1.76 25.95
C LEU A 316 13.06 2.21 25.07
N GLN A 317 13.67 1.30 24.32
CA GLN A 317 14.70 1.63 23.33
C GLN A 317 14.14 2.54 22.22
N ASP A 318 12.98 2.20 21.68
CA ASP A 318 12.32 2.98 20.63
C ASP A 318 11.91 4.39 21.13
N ALA A 319 11.38 4.48 22.35
CA ALA A 319 11.04 5.75 22.99
C ALA A 319 12.27 6.65 23.17
N PHE A 320 13.40 6.08 23.57
CA PHE A 320 14.66 6.81 23.72
C PHE A 320 15.21 7.30 22.38
N GLU A 321 15.18 6.47 21.33
CA GLU A 321 15.62 6.86 19.98
C GLU A 321 14.75 8.01 19.41
N LEU A 322 13.42 7.92 19.62
CA LEU A 322 12.50 8.99 19.24
C LEU A 322 12.74 10.28 20.02
N LEU A 323 13.03 10.19 21.33
CA LEU A 323 13.34 11.35 22.15
C LEU A 323 14.60 12.08 21.64
N GLN A 324 15.64 11.33 21.29
CA GLN A 324 16.85 11.91 20.68
C GLN A 324 16.51 12.64 19.37
N GLY A 325 15.74 12.00 18.49
CA GLY A 325 15.29 12.63 17.24
C GLY A 325 14.44 13.89 17.45
N ALA A 326 13.56 13.89 18.45
CA ALA A 326 12.74 15.04 18.80
C ALA A 326 13.59 16.20 19.34
N LEU A 327 14.58 15.92 20.20
CA LEU A 327 15.49 16.92 20.74
C LEU A 327 16.38 17.53 19.65
N SER A 328 16.93 16.72 18.75
CA SER A 328 17.69 17.19 17.56
C SER A 328 16.83 18.10 16.66
N SER A 329 15.58 17.70 16.39
CA SER A 329 14.65 18.50 15.58
C SER A 329 14.33 19.85 16.24
N MET A 330 14.16 19.88 17.57
CA MET A 330 13.97 21.13 18.33
C MET A 330 15.21 22.05 18.30
N GLN A 331 16.40 21.48 18.11
CA GLN A 331 17.66 22.24 17.94
C GLN A 331 17.87 22.74 16.50
N GLY A 332 16.94 22.43 15.58
CA GLY A 332 16.97 22.88 14.19
C GLY A 332 17.68 21.93 13.22
N GLU A 333 18.05 20.72 13.66
CA GLU A 333 18.56 19.68 12.77
C GLU A 333 17.42 19.10 11.91
N GLU A 334 17.69 18.86 10.62
CA GLU A 334 16.74 18.15 9.77
C GLU A 334 16.59 16.70 10.23
N THR A 335 15.37 16.27 10.48
CA THR A 335 15.09 14.90 10.91
C THR A 335 15.23 13.94 9.73
N ASP A 336 16.23 13.06 9.78
CA ASP A 336 16.35 11.99 8.79
C ASP A 336 15.30 10.90 9.00
N PHE A 337 14.29 10.88 8.12
CA PHE A 337 13.24 9.86 8.11
C PHE A 337 13.59 8.61 7.29
N SER A 338 14.75 8.57 6.62
CA SER A 338 15.13 7.47 5.73
C SER A 338 15.25 6.13 6.45
N LYS A 339 15.67 6.15 7.73
CA LYS A 339 15.76 4.97 8.58
C LYS A 339 14.42 4.27 8.85
N TYR A 340 13.31 5.00 8.74
CA TYR A 340 11.97 4.45 8.92
C TYR A 340 11.45 3.89 7.59
N ASN A 341 11.86 2.66 7.27
CA ASN A 341 11.36 1.97 6.09
C ASN A 341 9.87 1.68 6.22
N ILE A 342 9.07 2.04 5.23
CA ILE A 342 7.68 1.57 5.15
C ILE A 342 7.78 0.09 4.76
N PRO A 343 7.12 -0.84 5.48
CA PRO A 343 7.00 -2.21 5.00
C PRO A 343 6.44 -2.16 3.57
N LEU A 344 7.09 -2.85 2.63
CA LEU A 344 6.82 -2.79 1.18
C LEU A 344 7.42 -1.58 0.42
N GLU A 345 8.14 -0.64 1.03
CA GLU A 345 8.81 0.48 0.31
C GLU A 345 9.84 -0.01 -0.72
N GLY A 346 10.68 -0.97 -0.30
CA GLY A 346 11.60 -1.66 -1.22
C GLY A 346 10.88 -2.47 -2.29
N HIS A 347 9.64 -2.93 -2.01
CA HIS A 347 8.82 -3.63 -3.00
C HIS A 347 8.17 -2.65 -3.98
N TYR A 348 7.81 -1.43 -3.56
CA TYR A 348 7.35 -0.36 -4.45
C TYR A 348 8.48 0.11 -5.38
N HIS A 349 9.69 0.28 -4.85
CA HIS A 349 10.86 0.54 -5.69
C HIS A 349 11.12 -0.62 -6.67
N GLY A 350 11.09 -1.87 -6.20
CA GLY A 350 11.20 -3.05 -7.05
C GLY A 350 10.10 -3.13 -8.12
N TYR A 351 8.85 -2.85 -7.75
CA TYR A 351 7.67 -2.77 -8.61
C TYR A 351 7.87 -1.76 -9.73
N ARG A 352 8.36 -0.57 -9.37
CA ARG A 352 8.58 0.54 -10.29
C ARG A 352 9.63 0.17 -11.34
N ILE A 353 10.77 -0.33 -10.87
CA ILE A 353 11.89 -0.76 -11.73
C ILE A 353 11.45 -1.92 -12.65
N GLU A 354 10.67 -2.87 -12.14
CA GLU A 354 10.21 -4.00 -12.94
C GLU A 354 9.16 -3.59 -13.98
N SER A 355 8.30 -2.62 -13.65
CA SER A 355 7.37 -2.00 -14.61
C SER A 355 8.13 -1.35 -15.76
N PHE A 356 9.22 -0.61 -15.47
CA PHE A 356 10.08 -0.02 -16.50
C PHE A 356 10.71 -1.09 -17.40
N ARG A 357 11.22 -2.17 -16.81
CA ARG A 357 11.81 -3.30 -17.54
C ARG A 357 10.79 -4.04 -18.40
N ASN A 358 9.60 -4.29 -17.88
CA ASN A 358 8.51 -4.90 -18.64
C ASN A 358 8.09 -4.00 -19.81
N TRP A 359 8.06 -2.68 -19.59
CA TRP A 359 7.80 -1.70 -20.65
C TRP A 359 8.87 -1.73 -21.75
N ILE A 360 10.16 -1.80 -21.39
CA ILE A 360 11.25 -1.97 -22.37
C ILE A 360 11.02 -3.23 -23.21
N LEU A 361 10.77 -4.39 -22.59
CA LEU A 361 10.55 -5.64 -23.33
C LEU A 361 9.30 -5.58 -24.22
N TYR A 362 8.25 -4.90 -23.76
CA TYR A 362 7.01 -4.70 -24.50
C TYR A 362 7.26 -3.87 -25.77
N THR A 363 7.90 -2.70 -25.65
CA THR A 363 8.11 -1.81 -26.80
C THR A 363 9.14 -2.36 -27.78
N MET A 364 10.13 -3.12 -27.31
CA MET A 364 11.01 -3.89 -28.21
C MET A 364 10.25 -4.95 -29.02
N ARG A 365 9.17 -5.53 -28.46
CA ARG A 365 8.37 -6.57 -29.11
C ARG A 365 7.35 -5.99 -30.08
N GLU A 366 6.54 -5.04 -29.61
CA GLU A 366 5.38 -4.52 -30.34
C GLU A 366 5.77 -3.36 -31.26
N ASP A 367 6.59 -2.42 -30.76
CA ASP A 367 7.00 -1.23 -31.51
C ASP A 367 8.36 -1.41 -32.23
N GLY A 368 9.06 -2.52 -31.98
CA GLY A 368 10.33 -2.85 -32.61
C GLY A 368 11.47 -1.90 -32.24
N LEU A 369 11.39 -1.19 -31.10
CA LEU A 369 12.41 -0.25 -30.64
C LEU A 369 13.72 -0.98 -30.32
N LYS A 370 14.86 -0.40 -30.70
CA LYS A 370 16.17 -1.08 -30.56
C LYS A 370 17.23 -0.21 -29.93
N THR A 371 17.14 1.11 -30.05
CA THR A 371 18.21 1.99 -29.57
C THR A 371 17.94 2.48 -28.15
N ARG A 372 19.01 2.88 -27.46
CA ARG A 372 18.93 3.49 -26.13
C ARG A 372 17.99 4.69 -26.10
N GLU A 373 18.13 5.62 -27.06
CA GLU A 373 17.34 6.85 -27.09
C GLU A 373 15.86 6.58 -27.37
N GLU A 374 15.53 5.63 -28.26
CA GLU A 374 14.14 5.23 -28.51
C GLU A 374 13.48 4.65 -27.25
N LEU A 375 14.18 3.77 -26.53
CA LEU A 375 13.67 3.12 -25.32
C LEU A 375 13.51 4.11 -24.17
N ILE A 376 14.47 5.02 -23.97
CA ILE A 376 14.37 6.09 -22.97
C ILE A 376 13.21 7.01 -23.30
N LYS A 377 13.11 7.46 -24.55
CA LYS A 377 12.01 8.33 -24.98
C LYS A 377 10.66 7.68 -24.72
N SER A 378 10.52 6.38 -25.01
CA SER A 378 9.31 5.63 -24.72
C SER A 378 9.00 5.56 -23.21
N LEU A 379 10.01 5.34 -22.36
CA LEU A 379 9.85 5.36 -20.90
C LEU A 379 9.43 6.75 -20.39
N GLU A 380 10.07 7.81 -20.88
CA GLU A 380 9.72 9.20 -20.55
C GLU A 380 8.26 9.50 -20.97
N GLU A 381 7.86 9.11 -22.17
CA GLU A 381 6.49 9.31 -22.68
C GLU A 381 5.42 8.59 -21.83
N VAL A 382 5.75 7.43 -21.27
CA VAL A 382 4.78 6.55 -20.57
C VAL A 382 4.74 6.81 -19.07
N TYR A 383 5.89 7.05 -18.46
CA TYR A 383 6.01 7.22 -17.01
C TYR A 383 6.14 8.69 -16.58
N ARG A 384 6.24 9.62 -17.53
CA ARG A 384 6.07 11.06 -17.32
C ARG A 384 5.09 11.66 -18.33
N PRO A 385 3.85 11.13 -18.41
CA PRO A 385 2.89 11.59 -19.40
C PRO A 385 2.49 13.04 -19.11
N GLU A 386 2.26 13.82 -20.16
CA GLU A 386 1.77 15.21 -20.06
C GLU A 386 0.41 15.29 -19.35
N TYR A 387 -0.49 14.34 -19.64
CA TYR A 387 -1.77 14.16 -18.93
C TYR A 387 -2.33 12.75 -19.13
N VAL A 388 -2.70 12.11 -18.02
CA VAL A 388 -3.48 10.86 -17.94
C VAL A 388 -4.48 11.03 -16.78
N PRO A 389 -5.81 11.02 -17.02
CA PRO A 389 -6.84 11.38 -16.04
C PRO A 389 -6.56 11.00 -14.57
N ILE A 390 -6.68 9.73 -14.20
CA ILE A 390 -6.57 9.27 -12.80
C ILE A 390 -5.18 9.57 -12.22
N LEU A 391 -4.11 9.35 -13.01
CA LEU A 391 -2.74 9.56 -12.56
C LEU A 391 -2.45 11.04 -12.28
N SER A 392 -2.91 11.92 -13.17
CA SER A 392 -2.72 13.35 -13.05
C SER A 392 -3.51 13.94 -11.88
N GLU A 393 -4.79 13.59 -11.73
CA GLU A 393 -5.63 14.16 -10.66
C GLU A 393 -5.20 13.67 -9.26
N PHE A 394 -4.79 12.41 -9.12
CA PHE A 394 -4.29 11.86 -7.85
C PHE A 394 -2.78 12.06 -7.63
N SER A 395 -2.08 12.68 -8.58
CA SER A 395 -0.63 12.88 -8.54
C SER A 395 0.17 11.58 -8.39
N PHE A 396 -0.30 10.50 -9.03
CA PHE A 396 0.42 9.23 -9.11
C PHE A 396 1.32 9.21 -10.34
N SER A 397 2.63 9.40 -10.15
CA SER A 397 3.62 9.25 -11.22
C SER A 397 4.69 8.25 -10.82
N LEU A 398 4.73 7.10 -11.51
CA LEU A 398 5.80 6.13 -11.30
C LEU A 398 7.16 6.67 -11.76
N GLY A 399 7.21 7.58 -12.73
CA GLY A 399 8.46 8.17 -13.22
C GLY A 399 8.99 9.35 -12.41
N GLU A 400 8.28 9.77 -11.36
CA GLU A 400 8.70 10.87 -10.50
C GLU A 400 9.95 10.50 -9.69
N GLY A 401 10.93 11.41 -9.70
CA GLY A 401 12.22 11.21 -9.01
C GLY A 401 13.16 10.16 -9.63
N PHE A 402 12.82 9.57 -10.78
CA PHE A 402 13.67 8.59 -11.48
C PHE A 402 14.25 9.17 -12.77
N ASP A 403 15.56 9.24 -12.93
CA ASP A 403 16.22 9.80 -14.11
C ASP A 403 16.51 8.69 -15.14
N PHE A 404 15.57 8.47 -16.06
CA PHE A 404 15.71 7.45 -17.10
C PHE A 404 16.97 7.60 -17.95
N ARG A 405 17.51 8.81 -18.10
CA ARG A 405 18.73 9.04 -18.88
C ARG A 405 19.98 8.64 -18.11
N LYS A 406 20.04 8.89 -16.81
CA LYS A 406 21.18 8.50 -15.97
C LYS A 406 21.13 7.04 -15.55
N GLU A 407 19.94 6.51 -15.28
CA GLU A 407 19.73 5.20 -14.66
C GLU A 407 19.41 4.09 -15.66
N PHE A 408 19.37 4.38 -16.97
CA PHE A 408 19.02 3.41 -18.02
C PHE A 408 19.86 2.13 -17.99
N ASP A 409 21.17 2.27 -17.80
CA ASP A 409 22.09 1.12 -17.87
C ASP A 409 21.84 0.15 -16.71
N GLU A 410 21.48 0.65 -15.53
CA GLU A 410 21.07 -0.16 -14.37
C GLU A 410 19.68 -0.80 -14.57
N LEU A 411 18.78 -0.17 -15.34
CA LEU A 411 17.52 -0.80 -15.73
C LEU A 411 17.75 -1.98 -16.66
N VAL A 412 18.64 -1.83 -17.64
CA VAL A 412 18.86 -2.79 -18.71
C VAL A 412 19.80 -3.93 -18.32
N LYS A 413 20.76 -3.70 -17.43
CA LYS A 413 21.76 -4.69 -17.02
C LYS A 413 21.13 -6.04 -16.60
N PRO A 414 20.10 -6.10 -15.73
CA PRO A 414 19.46 -7.37 -15.40
C PRO A 414 18.68 -8.03 -16.53
N LEU A 415 18.22 -7.25 -17.53
CA LEU A 415 17.59 -7.82 -18.74
C LEU A 415 18.63 -8.53 -19.61
N THR A 416 19.85 -8.00 -19.65
CA THR A 416 20.97 -8.58 -20.40
C THR A 416 21.54 -9.80 -19.68
N GLU A 417 21.75 -9.72 -18.36
CA GLU A 417 22.26 -10.83 -17.53
C GLU A 417 21.31 -12.04 -17.57
N LYS A 418 19.99 -11.79 -17.51
CA LYS A 418 18.95 -12.82 -17.66
C LYS A 418 18.69 -13.23 -19.11
N LYS A 419 19.49 -12.75 -20.07
CA LYS A 419 19.39 -13.05 -21.50
C LYS A 419 18.04 -12.74 -22.13
N TYR A 420 17.26 -11.82 -21.57
CA TYR A 420 16.01 -11.35 -22.16
C TYR A 420 16.23 -10.42 -23.34
N ILE A 421 17.33 -9.67 -23.30
CA ILE A 421 17.79 -8.88 -24.43
C ILE A 421 19.27 -9.17 -24.68
N SER A 422 19.72 -8.89 -25.89
CA SER A 422 21.14 -8.94 -26.27
C SER A 422 21.55 -7.60 -26.86
N ARG A 423 22.78 -7.16 -26.58
CA ARG A 423 23.32 -5.92 -27.14
C ARG A 423 24.23 -6.23 -28.32
N ARG A 424 23.98 -5.59 -29.47
CA ARG A 424 24.80 -5.66 -30.69
C ARG A 424 25.20 -4.24 -31.07
N GLY A 425 26.38 -3.81 -30.61
CA GLY A 425 26.83 -2.42 -30.78
C GLY A 425 25.94 -1.44 -30.00
N GLU A 426 25.31 -0.51 -30.72
CA GLU A 426 24.38 0.49 -30.16
C GLU A 426 22.92 0.01 -30.08
N GLU A 427 22.61 -1.15 -30.67
CA GLU A 427 21.26 -1.71 -30.70
C GLU A 427 21.07 -2.83 -29.67
N TYR A 428 19.86 -2.90 -29.13
CA TYR A 428 19.33 -3.99 -28.33
C TYR A 428 18.42 -4.86 -29.21
N ALA A 429 18.57 -6.18 -29.08
CA ALA A 429 17.72 -7.16 -29.74
C ALA A 429 17.01 -8.02 -28.68
N LEU A 430 15.68 -8.11 -28.79
CA LEU A 430 14.86 -8.96 -27.94
C LEU A 430 15.17 -10.43 -28.23
N THR A 431 15.47 -11.21 -27.19
CA THR A 431 15.69 -12.65 -27.35
C THR A 431 14.36 -13.41 -27.30
N ARG A 432 14.40 -14.69 -27.66
CA ARG A 432 13.25 -15.59 -27.48
C ARG A 432 12.79 -15.65 -26.02
N GLU A 433 13.72 -15.73 -25.07
CA GLU A 433 13.42 -15.78 -23.63
C GLU A 433 12.76 -14.49 -23.14
N GLY A 434 13.22 -13.34 -23.64
CA GLY A 434 12.60 -12.04 -23.37
C GLY A 434 11.19 -11.94 -23.92
N GLY A 435 10.98 -12.41 -25.15
CA GLY A 435 9.66 -12.50 -25.78
C GLY A 435 8.68 -13.40 -25.01
N GLU A 436 9.13 -14.58 -24.59
CA GLU A 436 8.33 -15.50 -23.78
C GLU A 436 8.01 -14.92 -22.39
N ARG A 437 8.95 -14.21 -21.77
CA ARG A 437 8.70 -13.50 -20.50
C ARG A 437 7.61 -12.45 -20.65
N ILE A 438 7.75 -11.52 -21.59
CA ILE A 438 6.76 -10.44 -21.74
C ILE A 438 5.41 -11.00 -22.16
N HIS A 439 5.38 -12.07 -22.96
CA HIS A 439 4.13 -12.78 -23.26
C HIS A 439 3.44 -13.32 -22.01
N ARG A 440 4.17 -13.96 -21.08
CA ARG A 440 3.60 -14.41 -19.79
C ARG A 440 3.08 -13.26 -18.93
N VAL A 441 3.83 -12.15 -18.89
CA VAL A 441 3.40 -10.94 -18.17
C VAL A 441 2.08 -10.45 -18.76
N LEU A 442 1.99 -10.27 -20.08
CA LEU A 442 0.76 -9.84 -20.77
C LEU A 442 -0.42 -10.82 -20.60
N GLU A 443 -0.16 -12.13 -20.56
CA GLU A 443 -1.21 -13.13 -20.29
C GLU A 443 -1.79 -13.00 -18.87
N ASN A 444 -0.97 -12.68 -17.87
CA ASN A 444 -1.41 -12.53 -16.48
C ASN A 444 -2.20 -11.23 -16.23
N LEU A 445 -1.97 -10.19 -17.04
CA LEU A 445 -2.68 -8.90 -16.94
C LEU A 445 -4.16 -9.00 -17.34
N LYS A 446 -4.49 -9.84 -18.34
CA LYS A 446 -5.86 -10.03 -18.85
C LYS A 446 -6.84 -10.59 -17.81
N PHE A 447 -6.34 -11.08 -16.68
CA PHE A 447 -7.14 -11.59 -15.57
C PHE A 447 -7.64 -10.49 -14.62
N HIS A 448 -7.05 -9.30 -14.62
CA HIS A 448 -7.20 -8.32 -13.55
C HIS A 448 -8.00 -7.07 -13.92
N THR A 449 -8.17 -6.76 -15.20
CA THR A 449 -9.04 -5.66 -15.67
C THR A 449 -10.53 -6.01 -15.65
N ASN A 450 -10.93 -7.17 -15.11
CA ASN A 450 -12.33 -7.62 -15.11
C ASN A 450 -12.69 -8.41 -13.84
N LYS A 451 -12.57 -7.76 -12.69
CA LYS A 451 -13.27 -8.16 -11.46
C LYS A 451 -14.07 -7.02 -10.89
#